data_AF-A0A3B9GZB7-F1
#
_entry.id   AF-A0A3B9GZB7-F1
#
_cell.length_a   1.000
_cell.length_b   1.000
_cell.length_c   1.000
_cell.angle_alpha   90.00
_cell.angle_beta   90.00
_cell.angle_gamma   90.00
#
_symmetry.space_group_name_H-M   'P 1'
#
loop_
_entity.id
_entity.type
_entity.pdbx_description
1 polymer ?
#
loop_
_entity_poly.entity_id
_entity_poly.type
_entity_poly.pdbx_seq_one_letter_code
_entity_poly.pdbx_strand_id
1 'polypeptide(L)'
;MGNCHNDRDRGIERRRPRMAGKGHRELTRQSETKNGRTAIIEAAESLFAEYGLHGASFRQISEAANQKNASAIQYHFGSRDQLVEAVFENRMRYVNPKRLALLEEVQATGGTGEARALVSTWVWPLAEELRPREEGNHYVQFMARATREKQLVIQLAPADLMTGWFLAADRLKQLMTHLPEQVIRTRLLAASDQCVNCLAAFEAEQAGASPDFELQVETLIDMITAGLMAPMSAATEQAVKRRRKA
;
A
#
# COMPACT_ATOMS: atom_id res chain seq x y z
N MET A 1 -15.40 -63.17 48.93
CA MET A 1 -16.54 -62.24 48.77
C MET A 1 -16.76 -61.57 50.11
N GLY A 2 -16.54 -60.27 50.22
CA GLY A 2 -16.66 -59.55 51.50
C GLY A 2 -16.06 -58.15 51.34
N ASN A 3 -16.94 -57.18 51.12
CA ASN A 3 -16.62 -55.78 50.94
C ASN A 3 -16.85 -55.00 52.24
N CYS A 4 -16.12 -53.89 52.38
CA CYS A 4 -16.41 -52.69 53.17
C CYS A 4 -16.47 -52.76 54.71
N HIS A 5 -15.46 -52.16 55.36
CA HIS A 5 -15.55 -51.19 56.47
C HIS A 5 -14.32 -50.26 56.33
N ASN A 6 -14.49 -49.00 55.91
CA ASN A 6 -14.70 -47.78 56.72
C ASN A 6 -13.40 -47.27 57.38
N ASP A 7 -12.86 -46.15 56.89
CA ASP A 7 -12.28 -45.12 57.77
C ASP A 7 -12.15 -43.77 57.05
N ARG A 8 -12.87 -42.80 57.62
CA ARG A 8 -12.48 -41.42 57.95
C ARG A 8 -11.41 -40.76 57.05
N ASP A 9 -11.75 -39.63 56.42
CA ASP A 9 -11.19 -38.38 56.95
C ASP A 9 -11.94 -37.10 56.54
N ARG A 10 -11.85 -36.13 57.45
CA ARG A 10 -12.59 -34.87 57.52
C ARG A 10 -12.05 -33.81 56.55
N GLY A 11 -12.93 -32.89 56.21
CA GLY A 11 -12.64 -31.76 55.33
C GLY A 11 -11.59 -30.78 55.88
N ILE A 12 -10.86 -30.18 54.93
CA ILE A 12 -10.19 -28.89 55.08
C ILE A 12 -10.58 -28.03 53.88
N GLU A 13 -11.32 -26.99 54.20
CA GLU A 13 -11.80 -25.91 53.35
C GLU A 13 -10.62 -25.17 52.68
N ARG A 14 -10.40 -25.39 51.38
CA ARG A 14 -9.49 -24.56 50.58
C ARG A 14 -10.29 -23.49 49.86
N ARG A 15 -10.23 -22.26 50.39
CA ARG A 15 -10.68 -21.03 49.74
C ARG A 15 -10.15 -20.99 48.30
N ARG A 16 -11.06 -20.98 47.31
CA ARG A 16 -10.70 -20.67 45.93
C ARG A 16 -10.28 -19.20 45.83
N PRO A 17 -9.11 -18.87 45.26
CA PRO A 17 -8.76 -17.48 45.03
C PRO A 17 -9.69 -16.91 43.94
N ARG A 18 -10.32 -15.76 44.23
CA ARG A 18 -10.95 -14.89 43.21
C ARG A 18 -9.85 -14.34 42.31
N MET A 19 -9.59 -14.99 41.19
CA MET A 19 -8.66 -14.49 40.16
C MET A 19 -9.42 -13.86 38.98
N ALA A 20 -9.28 -12.54 38.90
CA ALA A 20 -9.03 -11.73 37.70
C ALA A 20 -9.92 -11.92 36.45
N GLY A 21 -11.11 -11.31 36.45
CA GLY A 21 -11.92 -11.05 35.24
C GLY A 21 -11.49 -9.84 34.38
N LYS A 22 -10.31 -9.26 34.64
CA LYS A 22 -9.82 -8.07 33.89
C LYS A 22 -9.02 -8.44 32.63
N GLY A 23 -8.15 -9.45 32.70
CA GLY A 23 -7.28 -9.83 31.58
C GLY A 23 -8.02 -10.40 30.36
N HIS A 24 -9.10 -11.16 30.57
CA HIS A 24 -9.87 -11.72 29.45
C HIS A 24 -10.66 -10.64 28.70
N ARG A 25 -11.32 -9.71 29.42
CA ARG A 25 -12.05 -8.59 28.79
C ARG A 25 -11.14 -7.61 28.03
N GLU A 26 -9.90 -7.47 28.45
CA GLU A 26 -8.92 -6.59 27.80
C GLU A 26 -8.34 -7.22 26.53
N LEU A 27 -8.06 -8.53 26.55
CA LEU A 27 -7.69 -9.31 25.37
C LEU A 27 -8.82 -9.39 24.34
N THR A 28 -10.07 -9.61 24.77
CA THR A 28 -11.23 -9.62 23.86
C THR A 28 -11.48 -8.23 23.27
N ARG A 29 -11.37 -7.16 24.07
CA ARG A 29 -11.49 -5.78 23.53
C ARG A 29 -10.36 -5.41 22.58
N GLN A 30 -9.12 -5.80 22.84
CA GLN A 30 -7.98 -5.54 21.96
C GLN A 30 -8.07 -6.32 20.63
N SER A 31 -8.61 -7.55 20.68
CA SER A 31 -8.91 -8.37 19.49
C SER A 31 -10.07 -7.78 18.67
N GLU A 32 -11.19 -7.42 19.33
CA GLU A 32 -12.34 -6.79 18.68
C GLU A 32 -12.02 -5.41 18.08
N THR A 33 -11.19 -4.60 18.75
CA THR A 33 -10.74 -3.30 18.22
C THR A 33 -9.72 -3.43 17.09
N LYS A 34 -8.86 -4.46 17.09
CA LYS A 34 -8.01 -4.76 15.93
C LYS A 34 -8.84 -5.16 14.72
N ASN A 35 -9.84 -6.02 14.90
CA ASN A 35 -10.75 -6.40 13.81
C ASN A 35 -11.58 -5.21 13.31
N GLY A 36 -12.08 -4.36 14.22
CA GLY A 36 -12.82 -3.15 13.84
C GLY A 36 -11.98 -2.12 13.10
N ARG A 37 -10.73 -1.88 13.54
CA ARG A 37 -9.82 -0.95 12.87
C ARG A 37 -9.47 -1.43 11.46
N THR A 38 -9.10 -2.70 11.30
CA THR A 38 -8.77 -3.26 9.97
C THR A 38 -9.98 -3.27 9.04
N ALA A 39 -11.16 -3.66 9.52
CA ALA A 39 -12.39 -3.62 8.72
C ALA A 39 -12.74 -2.20 8.24
N ILE A 40 -12.51 -1.18 9.07
CA ILE A 40 -12.68 0.22 8.65
C ILE A 40 -11.67 0.60 7.55
N ILE A 41 -10.42 0.17 7.67
CA ILE A 41 -9.38 0.45 6.67
C ILE A 41 -9.74 -0.18 5.32
N GLU A 42 -10.14 -1.45 5.31
CA GLU A 42 -10.52 -2.18 4.09
C GLU A 42 -11.77 -1.58 3.43
N ALA A 43 -12.79 -1.25 4.23
CA ALA A 43 -13.98 -0.56 3.74
C ALA A 43 -13.67 0.84 3.18
N ALA A 44 -12.77 1.58 3.85
CA ALA A 44 -12.34 2.89 3.39
C ALA A 44 -11.56 2.79 2.07
N GLU A 45 -10.66 1.82 1.92
CA GLU A 45 -9.93 1.56 0.67
C GLU A 45 -10.89 1.37 -0.51
N SER A 46 -11.85 0.45 -0.37
CA SER A 46 -12.84 0.16 -1.42
C SER A 46 -13.68 1.40 -1.77
N LEU A 47 -14.22 2.10 -0.77
CA LEU A 47 -15.06 3.27 -1.00
C LEU A 47 -14.27 4.47 -1.54
N PHE A 48 -13.01 4.67 -1.14
CA PHE A 48 -12.17 5.70 -1.73
C PHE A 48 -11.77 5.36 -3.17
N ALA A 49 -11.54 4.08 -3.49
CA ALA A 49 -11.30 3.62 -4.85
C ALA A 49 -12.54 3.81 -5.76
N GLU A 50 -13.75 3.74 -5.21
CA GLU A 50 -15.00 3.89 -5.97
C GLU A 50 -15.48 5.35 -6.07
N TYR A 51 -15.42 6.11 -4.99
CA TYR A 51 -16.01 7.46 -4.88
C TYR A 51 -14.98 8.59 -4.77
N GLY A 52 -13.69 8.27 -4.63
CA GLY A 52 -12.63 9.25 -4.33
C GLY A 52 -12.58 9.63 -2.84
N LEU A 53 -11.52 10.35 -2.44
CA LEU A 53 -11.21 10.64 -1.03
C LEU A 53 -12.33 11.43 -0.32
N HIS A 54 -12.93 12.38 -1.04
CA HIS A 54 -14.01 13.22 -0.53
C HIS A 54 -15.42 12.70 -0.84
N GLY A 55 -15.56 11.68 -1.69
CA GLY A 55 -16.86 11.17 -2.15
C GLY A 55 -17.51 10.16 -1.19
N ALA A 56 -16.71 9.45 -0.38
CA ALA A 56 -17.23 8.53 0.63
C ALA A 56 -17.41 9.25 1.97
N SER A 57 -18.56 9.11 2.63
CA SER A 57 -18.80 9.63 3.98
C SER A 57 -18.35 8.65 5.08
N PHE A 58 -18.06 9.13 6.29
CA PHE A 58 -17.77 8.25 7.44
C PHE A 58 -18.93 7.31 7.79
N ARG A 59 -20.17 7.71 7.49
CA ARG A 59 -21.33 6.84 7.68
C ARG A 59 -21.27 5.64 6.73
N GLN A 60 -21.05 5.88 5.44
CA GLN A 60 -20.92 4.81 4.43
C GLN A 60 -19.76 3.87 4.77
N ILE A 61 -18.61 4.42 5.20
CA ILE A 61 -17.45 3.61 5.61
C ILE A 61 -17.79 2.76 6.85
N SER A 62 -18.47 3.32 7.85
CA SER A 62 -18.88 2.59 9.05
C SER A 62 -19.87 1.47 8.71
N GLU A 63 -20.84 1.74 7.84
CA GLU A 63 -21.83 0.76 7.39
C GLU A 63 -21.16 -0.38 6.61
N ALA A 64 -20.26 -0.06 5.67
CA ALA A 64 -19.49 -1.06 4.92
C ALA A 64 -18.56 -1.89 5.81
N ALA A 65 -17.98 -1.29 6.86
CA ALA A 65 -17.15 -1.98 7.85
C ALA A 65 -17.96 -2.75 8.92
N ASN A 66 -19.29 -2.83 8.77
CA ASN A 66 -20.24 -3.42 9.72
C ASN A 66 -20.10 -2.88 11.15
N GLN A 67 -19.75 -1.59 11.27
CA GLN A 67 -19.63 -0.88 12.52
C GLN A 67 -20.94 -0.15 12.84
N LYS A 68 -21.43 -0.35 14.07
CA LYS A 68 -22.74 0.17 14.51
C LYS A 68 -22.81 1.70 14.60
N ASN A 69 -21.68 2.41 14.62
CA ASN A 69 -21.65 3.87 14.76
C ASN A 69 -20.41 4.48 14.08
N ALA A 70 -20.62 5.56 13.33
CA ALA A 70 -19.56 6.38 12.72
C ALA A 70 -18.57 6.95 13.75
N SER A 71 -18.94 7.01 15.05
CA SER A 71 -18.03 7.35 16.13
C SER A 71 -16.81 6.42 16.22
N ALA A 72 -16.90 5.17 15.74
CA ALA A 72 -15.77 4.25 15.69
C ALA A 72 -14.64 4.79 14.80
N ILE A 73 -14.98 5.43 13.68
CA ILE A 73 -13.99 6.02 12.77
C ILE A 73 -13.31 7.22 13.44
N GLN A 74 -14.10 8.13 14.04
CA GLN A 74 -13.54 9.27 14.79
C GLN A 74 -12.68 8.81 15.96
N TYR A 75 -13.06 7.74 16.66
CA TYR A 75 -12.28 7.18 17.77
C TYR A 75 -10.95 6.57 17.31
N HIS A 76 -10.95 5.81 16.22
CA HIS A 76 -9.76 5.09 15.74
C HIS A 76 -8.80 5.95 14.92
N PHE A 77 -9.33 6.89 14.14
CA PHE A 77 -8.54 7.63 13.15
C PHE A 77 -8.57 9.14 13.40
N GLY A 78 -9.55 9.69 14.11
CA GLY A 78 -9.64 11.13 14.39
C GLY A 78 -10.12 11.96 13.18
N SER A 79 -9.41 11.87 12.05
CA SER A 79 -9.68 12.65 10.84
C SER A 79 -9.70 11.79 9.56
N ARG A 80 -10.18 12.39 8.46
CA ARG A 80 -10.16 11.73 7.14
C ARG A 80 -8.74 11.49 6.68
N ASP A 81 -7.86 12.48 6.84
CA ASP A 81 -6.47 12.40 6.42
C ASP A 81 -5.73 11.27 7.14
N GLN A 82 -5.95 11.11 8.45
CA GLN A 82 -5.41 9.99 9.23
C GLN A 82 -6.00 8.63 8.84
N LEU A 83 -7.26 8.59 8.37
CA LEU A 83 -7.84 7.38 7.79
C LEU A 83 -7.21 7.05 6.44
N VAL A 84 -6.97 8.06 5.59
CA VAL A 84 -6.27 7.90 4.31
C VAL A 84 -4.84 7.42 4.54
N GLU A 85 -4.11 8.04 5.45
CA GLU A 85 -2.77 7.61 5.89
C GLU A 85 -2.79 6.14 6.37
N ALA A 86 -3.78 5.75 7.18
CA ALA A 86 -3.90 4.36 7.64
C ALA A 86 -4.16 3.36 6.49
N VAL A 87 -4.90 3.75 5.46
CA VAL A 87 -5.08 2.93 4.24
C VAL A 87 -3.76 2.77 3.49
N PHE A 88 -3.02 3.87 3.29
CA PHE A 88 -1.68 3.83 2.71
C PHE A 88 -0.74 2.91 3.50
N GLU A 89 -0.71 3.08 4.82
CA GLU A 89 0.14 2.35 5.74
C GLU A 89 -0.15 0.83 5.68
N ASN A 90 -1.43 0.46 5.68
CA ASN A 90 -1.87 -0.92 5.66
C ASN A 90 -1.31 -1.69 4.47
N ARG A 91 -1.29 -1.08 3.28
CA ARG A 91 -0.83 -1.74 2.05
C ARG A 91 0.68 -1.60 1.85
N MET A 92 1.25 -0.44 2.15
CA MET A 92 2.70 -0.24 2.00
C MET A 92 3.54 -1.12 2.94
N ARG A 93 2.99 -1.57 4.08
CA ARG A 93 3.62 -2.59 4.92
C ARG A 93 3.89 -3.92 4.20
N TYR A 94 3.17 -4.22 3.12
CA TYR A 94 3.39 -5.42 2.29
C TYR A 94 4.17 -5.09 1.01
N VAL A 95 3.89 -3.94 0.39
CA VAL A 95 4.50 -3.57 -0.90
C VAL A 95 5.96 -3.11 -0.73
N ASN A 96 6.28 -2.28 0.27
CA ASN A 96 7.62 -1.71 0.41
C ASN A 96 8.69 -2.77 0.74
N PRO A 97 8.46 -3.78 1.59
CA PRO A 97 9.44 -4.86 1.79
C PRO A 97 9.74 -5.65 0.51
N LYS A 98 8.73 -5.98 -0.31
CA LYS A 98 8.94 -6.62 -1.63
C LYS A 98 9.80 -5.73 -2.54
N ARG A 99 9.52 -4.42 -2.54
CA ARG A 99 10.31 -3.44 -3.31
C ARG A 99 11.76 -3.37 -2.85
N LEU A 100 12.01 -3.36 -1.54
CA LEU A 100 13.35 -3.34 -0.97
C LEU A 100 14.13 -4.62 -1.31
N ALA A 101 13.48 -5.79 -1.23
CA ALA A 101 14.09 -7.05 -1.64
C ALA A 101 14.53 -7.03 -3.12
N LEU A 102 13.64 -6.60 -4.03
CA LEU A 102 14.00 -6.44 -5.44
C LEU A 102 15.16 -5.45 -5.63
N LEU A 103 15.19 -4.35 -4.86
CA LEU A 103 16.29 -3.37 -4.94
C LEU A 103 17.64 -3.90 -4.44
N GLU A 104 17.66 -4.89 -3.56
CA GLU A 104 18.87 -5.59 -3.15
C GLU A 104 19.38 -6.48 -4.29
N GLU A 105 18.49 -7.18 -5.01
CA GLU A 105 18.84 -7.99 -6.18
C GLU A 105 19.43 -7.16 -7.32
N VAL A 106 18.90 -5.96 -7.58
CA VAL A 106 19.45 -5.03 -8.57
C VAL A 106 20.87 -4.59 -8.22
N GLN A 107 21.18 -4.39 -6.94
CA GLN A 107 22.53 -3.97 -6.51
C GLN A 107 23.58 -5.03 -6.80
N ALA A 108 23.21 -6.30 -6.62
CA ALA A 108 24.13 -7.42 -6.80
C ALA A 108 24.54 -7.63 -8.26
N THR A 109 23.74 -7.17 -9.22
CA THR A 109 23.84 -7.52 -10.64
C THR A 109 24.37 -6.41 -11.55
N GLY A 110 24.69 -5.22 -11.01
CA GLY A 110 24.96 -3.96 -11.73
C GLY A 110 25.48 -4.06 -13.18
N GLY A 111 24.88 -3.33 -14.11
CA GLY A 111 25.26 -3.36 -15.52
C GLY A 111 24.15 -3.00 -16.51
N THR A 112 24.26 -3.49 -17.75
CA THR A 112 23.25 -3.31 -18.81
C THR A 112 21.91 -3.91 -18.37
N GLY A 113 20.87 -3.08 -18.25
CA GLY A 113 19.55 -3.49 -17.78
C GLY A 113 19.15 -2.91 -16.42
N GLU A 114 20.06 -2.18 -15.74
CA GLU A 114 19.80 -1.58 -14.42
C GLU A 114 18.54 -0.69 -14.43
N ALA A 115 18.37 0.16 -15.46
CA ALA A 115 17.19 1.03 -15.55
C ALA A 115 15.87 0.22 -15.56
N ARG A 116 15.82 -0.86 -16.34
CA ARG A 116 14.64 -1.73 -16.43
C ARG A 116 14.36 -2.40 -15.09
N ALA A 117 15.40 -2.95 -14.47
CA ALA A 117 15.30 -3.62 -13.19
C ALA A 117 14.85 -2.67 -12.07
N LEU A 118 15.34 -1.42 -12.06
CA LEU A 118 14.87 -0.37 -11.14
C LEU A 118 13.39 -0.05 -11.34
N VAL A 119 12.93 0.06 -12.59
CA VAL A 119 11.50 0.26 -12.90
C VAL A 119 10.66 -0.95 -12.47
N SER A 120 11.17 -2.18 -12.63
CA SER A 120 10.51 -3.39 -12.11
C SER A 120 10.22 -3.29 -10.61
N THR A 121 11.12 -2.69 -9.82
CA THR A 121 10.90 -2.48 -8.37
C THR A 121 9.74 -1.52 -8.05
N TRP A 122 9.35 -0.66 -8.99
CA TRP A 122 8.16 0.17 -8.85
C TRP A 122 6.89 -0.59 -9.22
N VAL A 123 6.91 -1.33 -10.33
CA VAL A 123 5.73 -1.92 -10.95
C VAL A 123 5.33 -3.23 -10.28
N TRP A 124 6.23 -4.22 -10.21
CA TRP A 124 5.90 -5.58 -9.76
C TRP A 124 5.30 -5.64 -8.35
N PRO A 125 5.85 -4.95 -7.33
CA PRO A 125 5.26 -4.96 -5.99
C PRO A 125 3.82 -4.44 -5.93
N LEU A 126 3.42 -3.52 -6.82
CA LEU A 126 2.04 -3.04 -6.94
C LEU A 126 1.20 -3.97 -7.81
N ALA A 127 1.76 -4.51 -8.89
CA ALA A 127 1.09 -5.48 -9.75
C ALA A 127 0.65 -6.73 -8.97
N GLU A 128 1.46 -7.19 -8.02
CA GLU A 128 1.10 -8.32 -7.14
C GLU A 128 -0.11 -8.05 -6.24
N GLU A 129 -0.52 -6.79 -6.03
CA GLU A 129 -1.78 -6.50 -5.35
C GLU A 129 -2.98 -6.85 -6.24
N LEU A 130 -2.87 -6.77 -7.58
CA LEU A 130 -3.97 -7.06 -8.52
C LEU A 130 -4.37 -8.54 -8.54
N ARG A 131 -3.57 -9.43 -7.96
CA ARG A 131 -3.90 -10.85 -7.85
C ARG A 131 -5.21 -11.02 -7.04
N PRO A 132 -6.10 -11.95 -7.42
CA PRO A 132 -7.33 -12.21 -6.68
C PRO A 132 -7.05 -12.52 -5.20
N ARG A 133 -7.83 -11.91 -4.29
CA ARG A 133 -7.83 -12.16 -2.84
C ARG A 133 -9.26 -12.29 -2.33
N GLU A 134 -9.45 -13.00 -1.23
CA GLU A 134 -10.79 -13.17 -0.64
C GLU A 134 -11.39 -11.84 -0.18
N GLU A 135 -10.56 -10.94 0.37
CA GLU A 135 -10.96 -9.60 0.79
C GLU A 135 -11.08 -8.57 -0.37
N GLY A 136 -10.76 -8.98 -1.60
CA GLY A 136 -10.66 -8.09 -2.77
C GLY A 136 -9.37 -7.26 -2.81
N ASN A 137 -9.14 -6.57 -3.93
CA ASN A 137 -8.09 -5.58 -4.06
C ASN A 137 -8.67 -4.31 -4.70
N HIS A 138 -8.49 -3.18 -4.01
CA HIS A 138 -8.88 -1.86 -4.47
C HIS A 138 -7.75 -0.84 -4.29
N TYR A 139 -6.56 -1.31 -3.90
CA TYR A 139 -5.50 -0.43 -3.46
C TYR A 139 -4.94 0.41 -4.62
N VAL A 140 -4.74 -0.20 -5.79
CA VAL A 140 -4.15 0.53 -6.92
C VAL A 140 -5.14 1.53 -7.50
N GLN A 141 -6.43 1.20 -7.55
CA GLN A 141 -7.49 2.14 -7.90
C GLN A 141 -7.59 3.29 -6.87
N PHE A 142 -7.48 2.99 -5.58
CA PHE A 142 -7.35 4.00 -4.53
C PHE A 142 -6.14 4.92 -4.80
N MET A 143 -4.96 4.36 -5.08
CA MET A 143 -3.75 5.10 -5.43
C MET A 143 -3.96 6.00 -6.65
N ALA A 144 -4.61 5.49 -7.71
CA ALA A 144 -4.87 6.25 -8.94
C ALA A 144 -5.81 7.43 -8.72
N ARG A 145 -6.75 7.31 -7.77
CA ARG A 145 -7.61 8.43 -7.38
C ARG A 145 -6.91 9.41 -6.45
N ALA A 146 -6.20 8.89 -5.45
CA ALA A 146 -5.46 9.70 -4.49
C ALA A 146 -4.38 10.54 -5.19
N THR A 147 -3.67 9.97 -6.17
CA THR A 147 -2.64 10.70 -6.94
C THR A 147 -3.20 11.81 -7.83
N ARG A 148 -4.52 11.92 -8.07
CA ARG A 148 -5.10 13.11 -8.71
C ARG A 148 -5.07 14.32 -7.77
N GLU A 149 -5.03 14.06 -6.47
CA GLU A 149 -4.77 15.01 -5.41
C GLU A 149 -3.28 14.94 -5.02
N LYS A 150 -2.35 15.01 -5.99
CA LYS A 150 -0.89 14.74 -5.87
C LYS A 150 -0.23 15.23 -4.58
N GLN A 151 -0.63 16.41 -4.12
CA GLN A 151 -0.08 17.01 -2.90
C GLN A 151 -0.43 16.22 -1.65
N LEU A 152 -1.64 15.66 -1.59
CA LEU A 152 -2.16 14.89 -0.46
C LEU A 152 -1.43 13.55 -0.30
N VAL A 153 -1.17 12.84 -1.40
CA VAL A 153 -0.45 11.54 -1.34
C VAL A 153 1.00 11.70 -0.89
N ILE A 154 1.69 12.72 -1.39
CA ILE A 154 3.06 13.03 -0.98
C ILE A 154 3.11 13.41 0.51
N GLN A 155 2.06 14.04 1.03
CA GLN A 155 1.98 14.46 2.43
C GLN A 155 1.54 13.34 3.38
N LEU A 156 0.68 12.43 2.94
CA LEU A 156 0.05 11.41 3.78
C LEU A 156 0.72 10.04 3.71
N ALA A 157 1.57 9.77 2.71
CA ALA A 157 2.33 8.53 2.67
C ALA A 157 3.47 8.57 3.71
N PRO A 158 3.53 7.62 4.67
CA PRO A 158 4.61 7.59 5.65
C PRO A 158 5.97 7.45 4.96
N ALA A 159 6.92 8.33 5.31
CA ALA A 159 8.20 8.44 4.63
C ALA A 159 9.04 7.14 4.69
N ASP A 160 8.96 6.44 5.83
CA ASP A 160 9.60 5.14 6.05
C ASP A 160 9.06 4.05 5.12
N LEU A 161 7.76 4.08 4.83
CA LEU A 161 7.08 3.17 3.93
C LEU A 161 7.27 3.50 2.44
N MET A 162 7.85 4.66 2.12
CA MET A 162 8.20 5.07 0.75
C MET A 162 9.70 4.94 0.44
N THR A 163 10.51 4.50 1.40
CA THR A 163 11.97 4.38 1.28
C THR A 163 12.43 3.63 0.03
N GLY A 164 11.87 2.46 -0.27
CA GLY A 164 12.22 1.70 -1.46
C GLY A 164 11.92 2.47 -2.75
N TRP A 165 10.80 3.20 -2.79
CA TRP A 165 10.48 4.03 -3.96
C TRP A 165 11.53 5.13 -4.18
N PHE A 166 11.91 5.84 -3.12
CA PHE A 166 12.90 6.92 -3.19
C PHE A 166 14.29 6.42 -3.59
N LEU A 167 14.73 5.28 -3.05
CA LEU A 167 16.01 4.66 -3.40
C LEU A 167 16.07 4.30 -4.90
N ALA A 168 15.01 3.70 -5.43
CA ALA A 168 14.89 3.41 -6.85
C ALA A 168 14.89 4.69 -7.69
N ALA A 169 14.13 5.71 -7.26
CA ALA A 169 14.06 7.00 -7.95
C ALA A 169 15.43 7.68 -8.02
N ASP A 170 16.19 7.68 -6.93
CA ASP A 170 17.50 8.32 -6.88
C ASP A 170 18.53 7.60 -7.74
N ARG A 171 18.49 6.27 -7.82
CA ARG A 171 19.31 5.52 -8.79
C ARG A 171 18.92 5.82 -10.24
N LEU A 172 17.63 5.85 -10.55
CA LEU A 172 17.16 6.25 -11.89
C LEU A 172 17.64 7.66 -12.26
N LYS A 173 17.64 8.61 -11.30
CA LYS A 173 18.23 9.95 -11.53
C LYS A 173 19.71 9.88 -11.87
N GLN A 174 20.49 9.03 -11.19
CA GLN A 174 21.92 8.86 -11.44
C GLN A 174 22.19 8.35 -12.87
N LEU A 175 21.36 7.46 -13.39
CA LEU A 175 21.44 6.98 -14.78
C LEU A 175 21.09 8.06 -15.82
N MET A 176 20.38 9.12 -15.42
CA MET A 176 19.91 10.20 -16.29
C MET A 176 20.67 11.52 -16.09
N THR A 177 21.83 11.52 -15.43
CA THR A 177 22.62 12.74 -15.10
C THR A 177 23.04 13.60 -16.31
N HIS A 178 23.03 13.01 -17.51
CA HIS A 178 23.27 13.72 -18.77
C HIS A 178 22.08 14.62 -19.20
N LEU A 179 20.91 14.46 -18.59
CA LEU A 179 19.71 15.25 -18.85
C LEU A 179 19.60 16.45 -17.89
N PRO A 180 18.98 17.56 -18.29
CA PRO A 180 18.65 18.65 -17.37
C PRO A 180 17.71 18.17 -16.25
N GLU A 181 17.93 18.63 -15.02
CA GLU A 181 17.17 18.23 -13.82
C GLU A 181 15.65 18.33 -13.98
N GLN A 182 15.16 19.40 -14.61
CA GLN A 182 13.73 19.57 -14.87
C GLN A 182 13.15 18.47 -15.77
N VAL A 183 13.92 17.98 -16.74
CA VAL A 183 13.51 16.87 -17.62
C VAL A 183 13.47 15.57 -16.82
N ILE A 184 14.49 15.32 -16.00
CA ILE A 184 14.55 14.15 -15.10
C ILE A 184 13.32 14.15 -14.18
N ARG A 185 13.03 15.28 -13.51
CA ARG A 185 11.88 15.42 -12.62
C ARG A 185 10.56 15.18 -13.36
N THR A 186 10.37 15.78 -14.54
CA THR A 186 9.17 15.55 -15.34
C THR A 186 9.01 14.08 -15.73
N ARG A 187 10.10 13.42 -16.13
CA ARG A 187 10.09 11.99 -16.51
C ARG A 187 9.77 11.08 -15.33
N LEU A 188 10.37 11.29 -14.17
CA LEU A 188 10.09 10.47 -12.97
C LEU A 188 8.64 10.63 -12.49
N LEU A 189 8.10 11.86 -12.51
CA LEU A 189 6.70 12.09 -12.17
C LEU A 189 5.77 11.40 -13.17
N ALA A 190 6.04 11.52 -14.47
CA ALA A 190 5.25 10.85 -15.51
C ALA A 190 5.33 9.31 -15.41
N ALA A 191 6.51 8.76 -15.14
CA ALA A 191 6.70 7.32 -14.96
C ALA A 191 5.97 6.79 -13.72
N SER A 192 6.01 7.53 -12.61
CA SER A 192 5.26 7.20 -11.40
C SER A 192 3.74 7.24 -11.64
N ASP A 193 3.25 8.28 -12.32
CA ASP A 193 1.84 8.37 -12.70
C ASP A 193 1.44 7.22 -13.64
N GLN A 194 2.28 6.88 -14.62
CA GLN A 194 2.02 5.79 -15.58
C GLN A 194 1.94 4.43 -14.86
N CYS A 195 2.87 4.16 -13.94
CA CYS A 195 2.85 2.95 -13.12
C CYS A 195 1.50 2.77 -12.41
N VAL A 196 1.05 3.79 -11.68
CA VAL A 196 -0.20 3.71 -10.90
C VAL A 196 -1.43 3.64 -11.81
N ASN A 197 -1.52 4.48 -12.84
CA ASN A 197 -2.73 4.55 -13.67
C ASN A 197 -2.89 3.34 -14.61
N CYS A 198 -1.80 2.78 -15.13
CA CYS A 198 -1.88 1.57 -15.96
C CYS A 198 -2.26 0.34 -15.11
N LEU A 199 -1.66 0.17 -13.93
CA LEU A 199 -2.05 -0.91 -13.03
C LEU A 199 -3.50 -0.76 -12.53
N ALA A 200 -3.99 0.46 -12.31
CA ALA A 200 -5.40 0.70 -11.99
C ALA A 200 -6.33 0.30 -13.15
N ALA A 201 -5.93 0.54 -14.41
CA ALA A 201 -6.68 0.07 -15.57
C ALA A 201 -6.70 -1.47 -15.65
N PHE A 202 -5.57 -2.12 -15.39
CA PHE A 202 -5.48 -3.59 -15.32
C PHE A 202 -6.38 -4.17 -14.21
N GLU A 203 -6.44 -3.50 -13.05
CA GLU A 203 -7.33 -3.88 -11.95
C GLU A 203 -8.81 -3.80 -12.36
N ALA A 204 -9.21 -2.70 -13.03
CA ALA A 204 -10.58 -2.52 -13.51
C ALA A 204 -11.01 -3.57 -14.55
N GLU A 205 -10.07 -4.08 -15.34
CA GLU A 205 -10.28 -5.16 -16.31
C GLU A 205 -10.11 -6.57 -15.70
N GLN A 206 -9.88 -6.67 -14.39
CA GLN A 206 -9.64 -7.94 -13.67
C GLN A 206 -8.44 -8.72 -14.24
N ALA A 207 -7.46 -8.00 -14.78
CA ALA A 207 -6.30 -8.58 -15.45
C ALA A 207 -5.45 -9.46 -14.53
N GLY A 208 -5.50 -9.28 -13.21
CA GLY A 208 -4.72 -10.10 -12.26
C GLY A 208 -5.01 -11.62 -12.32
N ALA A 209 -6.17 -12.00 -12.84
CA ALA A 209 -6.57 -13.39 -13.12
C ALA A 209 -6.35 -13.82 -14.57
N SER A 210 -5.93 -12.91 -15.45
CA SER A 210 -5.68 -13.17 -16.87
C SER A 210 -4.40 -13.98 -17.07
N PRO A 211 -4.37 -14.93 -18.04
CA PRO A 211 -3.13 -15.58 -18.44
C PRO A 211 -2.10 -14.60 -19.01
N ASP A 212 -2.54 -13.46 -19.54
CA ASP A 212 -1.66 -12.44 -20.13
C ASP A 212 -1.11 -11.43 -19.11
N PHE A 213 -1.44 -11.57 -17.83
CA PHE A 213 -1.09 -10.58 -16.81
C PHE A 213 0.41 -10.27 -16.76
N GLU A 214 1.24 -11.31 -16.76
CA GLU A 214 2.69 -11.15 -16.72
C GLU A 214 3.20 -10.42 -17.96
N LEU A 215 2.69 -10.77 -19.15
CA LEU A 215 3.03 -10.07 -20.39
C LEU A 215 2.63 -8.58 -20.33
N GLN A 216 1.46 -8.27 -19.79
CA GLN A 216 0.99 -6.89 -19.62
C GLN A 216 1.87 -6.08 -18.66
N VAL A 217 2.23 -6.67 -17.51
CA VAL A 217 3.10 -6.05 -16.51
C VAL A 217 4.50 -5.82 -17.09
N GLU A 218 5.07 -6.82 -17.77
CA GLU A 218 6.40 -6.70 -18.36
C GLU A 218 6.45 -5.66 -19.48
N THR A 219 5.41 -5.61 -20.31
CA THR A 219 5.24 -4.57 -21.35
C THR A 219 5.18 -3.17 -20.74
N LEU A 220 4.47 -3.01 -19.62
CA LEU A 220 4.40 -1.73 -18.91
C LEU A 220 5.79 -1.30 -18.39
N ILE A 221 6.56 -2.22 -17.83
CA ILE A 221 7.93 -1.94 -17.36
C ILE A 221 8.81 -1.50 -18.53
N ASP A 222 8.73 -2.17 -19.68
CA ASP A 222 9.47 -1.79 -20.89
C ASP A 222 9.09 -0.40 -21.39
N MET A 223 7.80 -0.10 -21.45
CA MET A 223 7.31 1.22 -21.87
C MET A 223 7.78 2.34 -20.94
N ILE A 224 7.68 2.15 -19.62
CA ILE A 224 8.14 3.14 -18.63
C ILE A 224 9.66 3.32 -18.74
N THR A 225 10.41 2.22 -18.84
CA THR A 225 11.88 2.26 -18.97
C THR A 225 12.31 3.00 -20.22
N ALA A 226 11.69 2.69 -21.37
CA ALA A 226 11.97 3.38 -22.63
C ALA A 226 11.63 4.87 -22.55
N GLY A 227 10.50 5.24 -21.93
CA GLY A 227 10.11 6.64 -21.72
C GLY A 227 11.06 7.42 -20.82
N LEU A 228 11.54 6.79 -19.74
CA LEU A 228 12.54 7.38 -18.83
C LEU A 228 13.88 7.60 -19.53
N MET A 229 14.35 6.60 -20.29
CA MET A 229 15.70 6.60 -20.88
C MET A 229 15.76 7.19 -22.29
N ALA A 230 14.64 7.62 -22.87
CA ALA A 230 14.60 8.19 -24.21
C ALA A 230 15.58 9.37 -24.38
N PRO A 231 16.23 9.54 -25.53
CA PRO A 231 17.00 10.76 -25.78
C PRO A 231 16.09 11.99 -25.77
N MET A 232 16.67 13.16 -25.49
CA MET A 232 15.94 14.41 -25.68
C MET A 232 15.73 14.65 -27.18
N SER A 233 14.50 15.00 -27.56
CA SER A 233 14.22 15.48 -28.90
C SER A 233 14.70 16.92 -29.08
N ALA A 234 14.91 17.35 -30.33
CA ALA A 234 15.25 18.73 -30.66
C ALA A 234 14.20 19.73 -30.11
N ALA A 235 12.92 19.35 -30.07
CA ALA A 235 11.86 20.17 -29.50
C ALA A 235 12.04 20.38 -27.98
N THR A 236 12.37 19.32 -27.24
CA THR A 236 12.63 19.39 -25.80
C THR A 236 13.86 20.22 -25.51
N GLU A 237 14.94 20.06 -26.28
CA GLU A 237 16.15 20.88 -26.15
C GLU A 237 15.87 22.37 -26.32
N GLN A 238 15.08 22.74 -27.33
CA GLN A 238 14.69 24.13 -27.57
C GLN A 238 13.84 24.68 -26.42
N ALA A 239 12.90 23.89 -25.89
CA ALA A 239 12.09 24.30 -24.74
C ALA A 239 12.95 24.57 -23.49
N VAL A 240 13.94 23.71 -23.21
CA VAL A 240 14.90 23.92 -22.11
C VAL A 240 15.71 25.21 -22.32
N LYS A 241 16.20 25.46 -23.54
CA LYS A 241 16.97 26.68 -23.87
C LYS A 241 16.14 27.95 -23.71
N ARG A 242 14.86 27.94 -24.11
CA ARG A 242 13.95 29.10 -23.96
C ARG A 242 13.73 29.45 -22.50
N ARG A 243 13.53 28.45 -21.64
CA ARG A 243 13.33 28.67 -20.20
C ARG A 243 14.56 29.27 -19.51
N ARG A 244 15.78 28.86 -19.89
CA ARG A 244 17.02 29.43 -19.32
C ARG A 244 17.22 30.93 -19.62
N LYS A 245 16.51 31.46 -20.62
CA LYS A 245 16.59 32.88 -21.03
C LYS A 245 15.47 33.74 -20.44
N ALA A 246 14.46 33.12 -19.82
CA ALA A 246 13.33 33.78 -19.16
C ALA A 246 13.62 33.89 -17.67
#